data_AF-A0A953DWK8-F1
#
_entry.id   AF-A0A953DWK8-F1
#
_cell.length_a   1.000
_cell.length_b   1.000
_cell.length_c   1.000
_cell.angle_alpha   90.00
_cell.angle_beta   90.00
_cell.angle_gamma   90.00
#
_symmetry.space_group_name_H-M   'P 1'
#
loop_
_entity.id
_entity.type
_entity.pdbx_description
1 polymer ?
#
loop_
_entity_poly.entity_id
_entity_poly.type
_entity_poly.pdbx_seq_one_letter_code
_entity_poly.pdbx_strand_id
1 'polypeptide(L)'
;MKVSLRAALVFLWLLIVVNCVALAFLLFSMFRLGVGAQVDRVRVLAQEAAARTAQRFTAYQASFSHSPGSFGTEEHRRELTLILQLVLADFREVEGGFWSLRDGFLAYAYP
;
A
#
# COMPACT_ATOMS: atom_id res chain seq x y z
N MET A 1 32.55 -10.22 -56.52
CA MET A 1 31.96 -8.99 -55.92
C MET A 1 32.87 -8.51 -54.81
N LYS A 2 33.59 -7.39 -55.00
CA LYS A 2 34.39 -6.77 -53.92
C LYS A 2 33.45 -5.88 -53.11
N VAL A 3 33.08 -6.34 -51.92
CA VAL A 3 32.25 -5.53 -51.01
C VAL A 3 33.11 -4.38 -50.49
N SER A 4 32.64 -3.14 -50.70
CA SER A 4 33.30 -1.94 -50.17
C SER A 4 33.26 -1.95 -48.64
N LEU A 5 34.38 -1.66 -47.98
CA LEU A 5 34.50 -1.63 -46.52
C LEU A 5 33.47 -0.69 -45.87
N ARG A 6 33.14 0.42 -46.55
CA ARG A 6 32.11 1.37 -46.13
C ARG A 6 30.71 0.76 -46.13
N ALA A 7 30.37 -0.05 -47.13
CA ALA A 7 29.07 -0.70 -47.22
C ALA A 7 28.88 -1.75 -46.10
N ALA A 8 29.93 -2.51 -45.79
CA ALA A 8 29.93 -3.44 -44.67
C ALA A 8 29.76 -2.73 -43.32
N LEU A 9 30.40 -1.57 -43.14
CA LEU A 9 30.28 -0.77 -41.91
C LEU A 9 28.86 -0.21 -41.73
N VAL A 10 28.25 0.32 -42.79
CA VAL A 10 26.88 0.84 -42.76
C VAL A 10 25.88 -0.27 -42.46
N PHE A 11 26.06 -1.45 -43.05
CA PHE A 11 25.23 -2.61 -42.77
C PHE A 11 25.32 -3.05 -41.30
N LEU A 12 26.53 -3.08 -40.75
CA LEU A 12 26.74 -3.39 -39.33
C LEU A 12 26.08 -2.37 -38.41
N TRP A 13 26.18 -1.08 -38.73
CA TRP A 13 25.48 -0.03 -37.98
C TRP A 13 23.97 -0.18 -38.02
N LEU A 14 23.39 -0.46 -39.20
CA LEU A 14 21.96 -0.74 -39.32
C LEU A 14 21.55 -1.94 -38.47
N LEU A 15 22.34 -3.01 -38.48
CA LEU A 15 22.08 -4.21 -37.71
C LEU A 15 22.13 -3.93 -36.20
N ILE A 16 23.06 -3.09 -35.73
CA ILE A 16 23.10 -2.62 -34.34
C ILE A 16 21.84 -1.84 -33.99
N VAL A 17 21.45 -0.87 -34.82
CA VAL A 17 20.25 -0.03 -34.58
C VAL A 17 19.00 -0.91 -34.49
N VAL A 18 18.84 -1.87 -35.39
CA VAL A 18 17.71 -2.82 -35.37
C VAL A 18 17.70 -3.64 -34.08
N ASN A 19 18.86 -4.15 -33.65
CA ASN A 19 18.95 -4.89 -32.39
C ASN A 19 18.62 -4.01 -31.18
N CYS A 20 19.10 -2.77 -31.14
CA CYS A 20 18.77 -1.84 -30.07
C CYS A 20 17.27 -1.55 -29.99
N VAL A 21 16.61 -1.32 -31.14
CA VAL A 21 15.17 -1.10 -31.19
C VAL A 21 14.41 -2.34 -30.74
N ALA A 22 14.81 -3.52 -31.20
CA ALA A 22 14.20 -4.78 -30.78
C ALA A 22 14.33 -4.99 -29.26
N LEU A 23 15.50 -4.73 -28.69
CA LEU A 23 15.73 -4.83 -27.25
C LEU A 23 14.87 -3.84 -26.47
N ALA A 24 14.83 -2.59 -26.90
CA ALA A 24 14.04 -1.54 -26.26
C ALA A 24 12.54 -1.89 -26.27
N PHE A 25 12.03 -2.40 -27.39
CA PHE A 25 10.64 -2.85 -27.50
C PHE A 25 10.33 -4.02 -26.57
N LEU A 26 11.25 -4.99 -26.48
CA LEU A 26 11.08 -6.18 -25.64
C LEU A 26 11.08 -5.82 -24.16
N LEU A 27 12.01 -4.97 -23.74
CA LEU A 27 12.06 -4.41 -22.39
C LEU A 27 10.78 -3.64 -22.07
N PHE A 28 10.36 -2.72 -22.94
CA PHE A 28 9.16 -1.91 -22.73
C PHE A 28 7.89 -2.78 -22.61
N SER A 29 7.78 -3.82 -23.43
CA SER A 29 6.66 -4.75 -23.39
C SER A 29 6.66 -5.56 -22.10
N MET A 30 7.83 -6.06 -21.68
CA MET A 30 7.98 -6.80 -20.42
C MET A 30 7.66 -5.92 -19.20
N PHE A 31 8.13 -4.67 -19.19
CA PHE A 31 7.82 -3.72 -18.12
C PHE A 31 6.33 -3.37 -18.07
N ARG A 32 5.68 -3.08 -19.20
CA ARG A 32 4.25 -2.74 -19.22
C ARG A 32 3.36 -3.91 -18.82
N LEU A 33 3.65 -5.11 -19.34
CA LEU A 33 2.84 -6.30 -19.05
C LEU A 33 3.08 -6.82 -17.64
N GLY A 34 4.32 -6.79 -17.15
CA GLY A 34 4.69 -7.24 -15.82
C GLY A 34 4.24 -6.27 -14.72
N VAL A 35 4.65 -5.01 -14.81
CA VAL A 35 4.42 -4.01 -13.75
C VAL A 35 2.94 -3.61 -13.69
N GLY A 36 2.29 -3.37 -14.84
CA GLY A 36 0.87 -3.00 -14.86
C GLY A 36 -0.02 -4.07 -14.24
N ALA A 37 0.12 -5.33 -14.69
CA ALA A 37 -0.65 -6.43 -14.14
C ALA A 37 -0.32 -6.73 -12.67
N GLN A 38 0.93 -6.51 -12.24
CA GLN A 38 1.30 -6.69 -10.83
C GLN A 38 0.72 -5.59 -9.94
N VAL A 39 0.71 -4.34 -10.39
CA VAL A 39 0.07 -3.22 -9.68
C VAL A 39 -1.44 -3.44 -9.58
N ASP A 40 -2.10 -3.85 -10.67
CA ASP A 40 -3.54 -4.11 -10.65
C ASP A 40 -3.89 -5.27 -9.72
N ARG A 41 -3.11 -6.36 -9.72
CA ARG A 41 -3.30 -7.47 -8.78
C ARG A 41 -3.14 -7.03 -7.32
N VAL A 42 -2.09 -6.28 -7.00
CA VAL A 42 -1.87 -5.77 -5.63
C VAL A 42 -3.00 -4.82 -5.21
N ARG A 43 -3.47 -3.97 -6.12
CA ARG A 43 -4.61 -3.08 -5.87
C ARG A 43 -5.87 -3.87 -5.55
N VAL A 44 -6.21 -4.89 -6.33
CA VAL A 44 -7.38 -5.74 -6.08
C VAL A 44 -7.26 -6.45 -4.73
N LEU A 45 -6.09 -7.03 -4.42
CA LEU A 45 -5.86 -7.68 -3.13
C LEU A 45 -5.98 -6.71 -1.95
N ALA A 46 -5.46 -5.49 -2.08
CA ALA A 46 -5.59 -4.45 -1.06
C ALA A 46 -7.05 -4.02 -0.87
N GLN A 47 -7.81 -3.85 -1.95
CA GLN A 47 -9.23 -3.52 -1.91
C GLN A 47 -10.05 -4.63 -1.24
N GLU A 48 -9.79 -5.89 -1.59
CA GLU A 48 -10.45 -7.03 -0.96
C GLU A 48 -10.11 -7.15 0.53
N ALA A 49 -8.84 -6.97 0.91
CA ALA A 49 -8.41 -7.00 2.30
C ALA A 49 -9.07 -5.87 3.11
N ALA A 50 -9.08 -4.65 2.57
CA ALA A 50 -9.76 -3.52 3.20
C ALA A 50 -11.27 -3.77 3.35
N ALA A 51 -11.93 -4.30 2.32
CA ALA A 51 -13.35 -4.63 2.36
C ALA A 51 -13.65 -5.72 3.41
N ARG A 52 -12.83 -6.76 3.50
CA ARG A 52 -12.97 -7.80 4.54
C ARG A 52 -12.79 -7.24 5.94
N THR A 53 -11.82 -6.36 6.15
CA THR A 53 -11.61 -5.70 7.46
C THR A 53 -12.79 -4.81 7.82
N ALA A 54 -13.30 -4.02 6.87
CA ALA A 54 -14.49 -3.19 7.07
C ALA A 54 -15.72 -4.06 7.42
N GLN A 55 -15.92 -5.16 6.69
CA GLN A 55 -17.04 -6.08 6.94
C GLN A 55 -16.96 -6.69 8.35
N ARG A 56 -15.77 -7.14 8.78
CA ARG A 56 -15.55 -7.65 10.15
C ARG A 56 -15.84 -6.59 11.20
N PHE A 57 -15.40 -5.36 10.96
CA PHE A 57 -15.63 -4.25 11.87
C PHE A 57 -17.12 -3.90 11.97
N THR A 58 -17.85 -3.89 10.85
CA THR A 58 -19.31 -3.69 10.83
C THR A 58 -20.03 -4.82 11.58
N ALA A 59 -19.64 -6.07 11.36
CA ALA A 59 -20.23 -7.22 12.08
C ALA A 59 -19.94 -7.17 13.58
N TYR A 60 -18.73 -6.74 13.98
CA TYR A 60 -18.38 -6.51 15.38
C TYR A 60 -19.20 -5.36 15.99
N GLN A 61 -19.37 -4.25 15.29
CA GLN A 61 -20.24 -3.16 15.77
C GLN A 61 -21.70 -3.61 15.92
N ALA A 62 -22.20 -4.43 15.00
CA ALA A 62 -23.56 -4.95 15.06
C ALA A 62 -23.80 -5.94 16.22
N SER A 63 -22.74 -6.47 16.85
CA SER A 63 -22.89 -7.34 18.02
C SER A 63 -23.20 -6.58 19.32
N PHE A 64 -23.02 -5.25 19.32
CA PHE A 64 -23.40 -4.41 20.45
C PHE A 64 -24.88 -4.07 20.39
N SER A 65 -25.59 -4.29 21.51
CA SER A 65 -27.03 -4.01 21.63
C SER A 65 -27.35 -2.51 21.65
N HIS A 66 -26.38 -1.67 22.00
CA HIS A 66 -26.52 -0.22 22.09
C HIS A 66 -25.26 0.46 21.54
N SER A 67 -25.44 1.61 20.91
CA SER A 67 -24.33 2.48 20.56
C SER A 67 -23.60 2.91 21.85
N PRO A 68 -22.25 2.89 21.88
CA PRO A 68 -21.51 3.36 23.04
C PRO A 68 -21.90 4.80 23.43
N GLY A 69 -21.87 5.08 24.73
CA GLY A 69 -22.04 6.44 25.26
C GLY A 69 -20.90 7.38 24.85
N SER A 70 -20.93 8.63 25.33
CA SER A 70 -19.78 9.54 25.17
C SER A 70 -18.61 9.05 26.03
N PHE A 71 -17.42 9.00 25.44
CA PHE A 71 -16.16 8.71 26.13
C PHE A 71 -15.35 9.98 26.38
N GLY A 72 -15.97 11.16 26.20
CA GLY A 72 -15.30 12.46 26.32
C GLY A 72 -15.06 12.93 27.75
N THR A 73 -15.38 12.13 28.78
CA THR A 73 -15.08 12.48 30.17
C THR A 73 -13.59 12.26 30.47
N GLU A 74 -13.04 13.05 31.39
CA GLU A 74 -11.63 12.95 31.77
C GLU A 74 -11.26 11.57 32.33
N GLU A 75 -12.19 10.91 33.02
CA GLU A 75 -12.00 9.55 33.54
C GLU A 75 -11.81 8.54 32.40
N HIS A 76 -12.71 8.51 31.41
CA HIS A 76 -12.59 7.61 30.27
C HIS A 76 -11.36 7.91 29.41
N ARG A 77 -11.00 9.19 29.22
CA ARG A 77 -9.75 9.55 28.50
C ARG A 77 -8.52 8.98 29.20
N ARG A 78 -8.47 9.05 30.53
CA ARG A 78 -7.38 8.50 31.33
C ARG A 78 -7.33 6.97 31.21
N GLU A 79 -8.46 6.29 31.30
CA GLU A 79 -8.55 4.84 31.11
C GLU A 79 -8.07 4.41 29.72
N LEU A 80 -8.55 5.07 28.66
CA LEU A 80 -8.14 4.80 27.28
C LEU A 80 -6.64 5.03 27.07
N THR A 81 -6.07 6.07 27.69
CA THR A 81 -4.63 6.33 27.64
C THR A 81 -3.84 5.23 28.33
N LEU A 82 -4.30 4.74 29.49
CA LEU A 82 -3.64 3.63 30.20
C LEU A 82 -3.71 2.31 29.42
N ILE A 83 -4.87 2.00 28.83
CA ILE A 83 -5.01 0.84 27.95
C ILE A 83 -4.04 0.94 26.78
N LEU A 84 -3.94 2.12 26.16
CA LEU A 84 -3.07 2.34 25.03
C LEU A 84 -1.59 2.22 25.41
N GLN A 85 -1.18 2.75 26.56
CA GLN A 85 0.18 2.57 27.09
C GLN A 85 0.49 1.09 27.38
N LEU A 86 -0.47 0.35 27.95
CA LEU A 86 -0.29 -1.07 28.23
C LEU A 86 -0.15 -1.89 26.96
N VAL A 87 -1.00 -1.64 25.96
CA VAL A 87 -0.96 -2.38 24.68
C VAL A 87 0.28 -2.02 23.89
N LEU A 88 0.61 -0.74 23.78
CA LEU A 88 1.78 -0.28 23.02
C LEU A 88 3.11 -0.59 23.71
N ALA A 89 3.13 -0.88 25.01
CA ALA A 89 4.37 -1.26 25.71
C ALA A 89 5.09 -2.45 25.04
N ASP A 90 4.34 -3.37 24.42
CA ASP A 90 4.89 -4.52 23.69
C ASP A 90 5.31 -4.19 22.24
N PHE A 91 4.98 -3.00 21.74
CA PHE A 91 5.22 -2.56 20.35
C PHE A 91 6.12 -1.32 20.30
N ARG A 92 7.43 -1.55 20.17
CA ARG A 92 8.42 -0.47 20.05
C ARG A 92 8.18 0.38 18.80
N GLU A 93 8.26 1.71 18.96
CA GLU A 93 8.13 2.70 17.88
C GLU A 93 6.73 2.76 17.21
N VAL A 94 5.72 2.13 17.79
CA VAL A 94 4.35 2.18 17.28
C VAL A 94 3.56 3.28 17.99
N GLU A 95 3.10 4.26 17.22
CA GLU A 95 2.14 5.26 17.67
C GLU A 95 0.71 4.71 17.63
N GLY A 96 -0.10 5.10 18.62
CA GLY A 96 -1.52 4.77 18.62
C GLY A 96 -2.38 5.88 19.20
N GLY A 97 -3.68 5.78 18.96
CA GLY A 97 -4.66 6.71 19.52
C GLY A 97 -6.11 6.25 19.35
N PHE A 98 -6.97 6.77 20.20
CA PHE A 98 -8.41 6.59 20.12
C PHE A 98 -9.08 7.88 19.64
N TRP A 99 -10.01 7.74 18.71
CA TRP A 99 -10.84 8.84 18.22
C TRP A 99 -12.29 8.40 18.13
N SER A 100 -13.19 9.37 18.25
CA SER A 100 -14.63 9.20 18.10
C SER A 100 -15.18 10.35 17.25
N LEU A 101 -16.15 10.03 16.38
CA LEU A 101 -16.90 11.04 15.62
C LEU A 101 -17.63 12.04 16.54
N ARG A 102 -18.02 11.61 17.74
CA ARG A 102 -18.78 12.43 18.70
C ARG A 102 -17.89 13.30 19.57
N ASP A 103 -16.84 12.70 20.12
CA ASP A 103 -16.01 13.31 21.16
C ASP A 103 -14.65 13.79 20.65
N GLY A 104 -14.35 13.55 19.37
CA GLY A 104 -13.09 13.90 18.74
C GLY A 104 -11.96 12.98 19.19
N PHE A 105 -10.79 13.57 19.42
CA PHE A 105 -9.62 12.86 19.91
C PHE A 105 -9.77 12.54 21.40
N LEU A 106 -9.55 11.27 21.76
CA LEU A 106 -9.80 10.77 23.11
C LEU A 106 -8.50 10.44 23.86
N ALA A 107 -7.54 9.78 23.22
CA ALA A 107 -6.28 9.37 23.83
C ALA A 107 -5.20 9.13 22.78
N TYR A 108 -3.94 9.25 23.18
CA TYR A 108 -2.76 8.97 22.37
C TYR A 108 -1.59 8.55 23.23
N ALA A 109 -0.76 7.67 22.69
CA ALA A 109 0.47 7.24 23.32
C ALA A 109 1.49 6.85 22.25
N TYR A 110 2.75 7.08 22.59
CA TYR A 110 3.93 6.64 21.87
C TYR A 110 4.95 6.17 22.90
N PRO A 111 5.25 4.87 22.97
CA PRO A 111 6.20 4.29 23.92
C PRO A 111 7.66 4.54 23.51
#